data_AF-A0A1Y0BHL6-F1
#
_entry.id   AF-A0A1Y0BHL6-F1
#
_cell.length_a   1.000
_cell.length_b   1.000
_cell.length_c   1.000
_cell.angle_alpha   90.00
_cell.angle_beta   90.00
_cell.angle_gamma   90.00
#
_symmetry.space_group_name_H-M   'P 1'
#
loop_
_entity.id
_entity.type
_entity.pdbx_description
1 polymer ?
#
loop_
_entity_poly.entity_id
_entity_poly.type
_entity_poly.pdbx_seq_one_letter_code
_entity_poly.pdbx_strand_id
1 'polypeptide(L)'
;MQAARKRFGQNFLHSPGVIARIVACLAPQPGELLVEIGPGRGALTVPVLERAGALTAIELDRDLAAELATRFAPEAGLRLLIADALRFDFSSLAVPGGHLRVFGNLPYNISTPLLFHLVSQRSVIACMLFMLQREVVDRMAAAPGDGDYGRLSVMVQYACRVEALFVVPPGAFSPAPKVHSRLVELRPYNALPYPAGDEKRFAELVRRAFSQRRKTLRNSLAGLVAEAQFAAAAIDPGLRPERLSVADFVRLADA
;
A
#
# COMPACT_ATOMS: atom_id res chain seq x y z
N MET A 1 26.14 18.56 -1.39
CA MET A 1 24.94 18.01 -2.06
C MET A 1 25.23 16.58 -2.45
N GLN A 2 24.88 15.60 -1.61
CA GLN A 2 25.03 14.19 -1.98
C GLN A 2 23.98 13.85 -3.06
N ALA A 3 24.46 13.42 -4.22
CA ALA A 3 23.60 12.96 -5.29
C ALA A 3 22.84 11.71 -4.83
N ALA A 4 21.52 11.70 -5.05
CA ALA A 4 20.66 10.55 -4.76
C ALA A 4 21.30 9.26 -5.29
N ARG A 5 21.48 8.26 -4.42
CA ARG A 5 22.03 6.97 -4.84
C ARG A 5 20.98 6.29 -5.72
N LYS A 6 21.24 6.20 -7.02
CA LYS A 6 20.37 5.54 -8.03
C LYS A 6 19.85 4.17 -7.59
N ARG A 7 20.58 3.46 -6.72
CA ARG A 7 20.23 2.12 -6.21
C ARG A 7 18.92 2.07 -5.41
N PHE A 8 18.48 3.18 -4.81
CA PHE A 8 17.30 3.19 -3.92
C PHE A 8 16.09 3.94 -4.49
N GLY A 9 16.15 4.44 -5.74
CA GLY A 9 15.01 5.12 -6.37
C GLY A 9 14.54 6.38 -5.61
N GLN A 10 15.48 7.09 -4.98
CA GLN A 10 15.21 8.21 -4.08
C GLN A 10 14.71 9.44 -4.86
N ASN A 11 13.45 9.83 -4.65
CA ASN A 11 12.88 11.11 -5.05
C ASN A 11 12.40 11.83 -3.78
N PHE A 12 13.06 12.92 -3.38
CA PHE A 12 12.75 13.59 -2.12
C PHE A 12 11.64 14.63 -2.32
N LEU A 13 10.55 14.48 -1.59
CA LEU A 13 9.46 15.46 -1.57
C LEU A 13 9.96 16.79 -0.99
N HIS A 14 9.69 17.91 -1.66
CA HIS A 14 10.10 19.24 -1.18
C HIS A 14 9.03 20.32 -1.34
N SER A 15 7.94 20.08 -2.08
CA SER A 15 6.89 21.08 -2.26
C SER A 15 6.11 21.30 -0.95
N PRO A 16 6.16 22.51 -0.34
CA PRO A 16 5.50 22.77 0.93
C PRO A 16 3.98 22.59 0.86
N GLY A 17 3.35 23.01 -0.26
CA GLY A 17 1.92 22.84 -0.46
C GLY A 17 1.49 21.38 -0.55
N VAL A 18 2.30 20.52 -1.17
CA VAL A 18 2.02 19.07 -1.22
C VAL A 18 2.22 18.45 0.16
N ILE A 19 3.30 18.79 0.86
CA ILE A 19 3.59 18.32 2.23
C ILE A 19 2.41 18.68 3.16
N ALA A 20 1.98 19.95 3.16
CA ALA A 20 0.88 20.41 4.00
C ALA A 20 -0.43 19.65 3.72
N ARG A 21 -0.73 19.37 2.45
CA ARG A 21 -1.92 18.57 2.06
C ARG A 21 -1.83 17.13 2.53
N ILE A 22 -0.66 16.48 2.41
CA ILE A 22 -0.47 15.10 2.92
C ILE A 22 -0.67 15.06 4.43
N VAL A 23 -0.06 16.00 5.17
CA VAL A 23 -0.18 16.08 6.63
C VAL A 23 -1.63 16.40 7.03
N ALA A 24 -2.38 17.17 6.24
CA ALA A 24 -3.80 17.40 6.46
C ALA A 24 -4.64 16.12 6.25
N CYS A 25 -4.33 15.30 5.25
CA CYS A 25 -4.98 14.00 5.06
C CYS A 25 -4.61 13.01 6.18
N LEU A 26 -3.36 12.99 6.63
CA LEU A 26 -2.93 12.18 7.76
C LEU A 26 -3.55 12.67 9.07
N ALA A 27 -3.75 13.98 9.25
CA ALA A 27 -4.28 14.59 10.47
C ALA A 27 -3.70 13.97 11.77
N PRO A 28 -2.36 13.91 11.91
CA PRO A 28 -1.72 13.21 13.02
C PRO A 28 -2.08 13.85 14.37
N GLN A 29 -2.38 13.02 15.37
CA GLN A 29 -2.74 13.44 16.72
C GLN A 29 -1.75 12.92 17.77
N PRO A 30 -1.57 13.62 18.91
CA PRO A 30 -0.83 13.08 20.04
C PRO A 30 -1.38 11.75 20.53
N GLY A 31 -0.48 10.82 20.87
CA GLY A 31 -0.82 9.48 21.37
C GLY A 31 -1.10 8.43 20.30
N GLU A 32 -1.10 8.79 19.01
CA GLU A 32 -1.22 7.83 17.92
C GLU A 32 0.09 7.07 17.64
N LEU A 33 -0.01 5.82 17.21
CA LEU A 33 1.13 5.00 16.81
C LEU A 33 1.47 5.22 15.34
N LEU A 34 2.21 6.29 15.08
CA LEU A 34 2.61 6.67 13.72
C LEU A 34 3.89 5.96 13.29
N VAL A 35 3.87 5.41 12.07
CA VAL A 35 5.03 4.75 11.45
C VAL A 35 5.28 5.34 10.07
N GLU A 36 6.41 6.02 9.89
CA GLU A 36 6.88 6.50 8.59
C GLU A 36 7.81 5.47 7.95
N ILE A 37 7.55 5.11 6.68
CA ILE A 37 8.45 4.29 5.87
C ILE A 37 9.20 5.19 4.90
N GLY A 38 10.53 5.16 4.97
CA GLY A 38 11.41 5.94 4.10
C GLY A 38 11.30 7.45 4.37
N PRO A 39 11.66 7.92 5.58
CA PRO A 39 11.59 9.34 5.94
C PRO A 39 12.48 10.23 5.05
N GLY A 40 13.52 9.64 4.44
CA GLY A 40 14.47 10.38 3.60
C GLY A 40 15.08 11.55 4.35
N ARG A 41 14.85 12.77 3.86
CA ARG A 41 15.37 14.01 4.46
C ARG A 41 14.42 14.64 5.51
N GLY A 42 13.38 13.92 5.90
CA GLY A 42 12.43 14.34 6.93
C GLY A 42 11.31 15.26 6.44
N ALA A 43 10.95 15.20 5.15
CA ALA A 43 9.97 16.10 4.55
C ALA A 43 8.56 15.96 5.16
N LEU A 44 8.16 14.73 5.48
CA LEU A 44 6.92 14.44 6.21
C LEU A 44 7.20 14.24 7.71
N THR A 45 8.35 13.68 8.07
CA THR A 45 8.78 13.49 9.46
C THR A 45 8.62 14.74 10.31
N VAL A 46 9.15 15.88 9.87
CA VAL A 46 9.14 17.14 10.63
C VAL A 46 7.71 17.61 10.95
N PRO A 47 6.84 17.91 9.97
CA PRO A 47 5.51 18.43 10.27
C PRO A 47 4.58 17.41 10.93
N VAL A 48 4.85 16.10 10.79
CA VAL A 48 4.09 15.07 11.51
C VAL A 48 4.51 15.02 12.97
N LEU A 49 5.82 15.03 13.25
CA LEU A 49 6.36 15.00 14.60
C LEU A 49 5.98 16.26 15.40
N GLU A 50 5.98 17.43 14.76
CA GLU A 50 5.50 18.69 15.37
C GLU A 50 4.05 18.63 15.87
N ARG A 51 3.21 17.79 15.25
CA ARG A 51 1.78 17.65 15.60
C ARG A 51 1.50 16.50 16.55
N ALA A 52 2.15 15.35 16.34
CA ALA A 52 1.90 14.13 17.12
C ALA A 52 2.80 14.01 18.36
N GLY A 53 3.94 14.70 18.39
CA GLY A 53 4.93 14.60 19.46
C GLY A 53 5.72 13.28 19.51
N ALA A 54 5.29 12.24 18.79
CA ALA A 54 6.00 10.97 18.67
C ALA A 54 5.83 10.36 17.27
N LEU A 55 6.89 9.74 16.76
CA LEU A 55 6.91 9.09 15.45
C LEU A 55 7.94 7.97 15.44
N THR A 56 7.59 6.80 14.92
CA THR A 56 8.58 5.79 14.53
C THR A 56 8.86 5.91 13.03
N ALA A 57 10.14 5.94 12.63
CA ALA A 57 10.52 5.96 11.22
C ALA A 57 11.41 4.76 10.89
N ILE A 58 11.17 4.12 9.73
CA ILE A 58 11.92 2.98 9.23
C ILE A 58 12.69 3.42 7.98
N GLU A 59 14.02 3.40 8.05
CA GLU A 59 14.90 3.79 6.95
C GLU A 59 15.94 2.70 6.68
N LEU A 60 16.16 2.37 5.40
CA LEU A 60 17.16 1.37 5.01
C LEU A 60 18.54 2.02 4.79
N ASP A 61 18.56 3.26 4.29
CA ASP A 61 19.78 4.00 4.02
C ASP A 61 20.37 4.57 5.32
N ARG A 62 21.47 3.96 5.77
CA ARG A 62 22.16 4.33 7.02
C ARG A 62 22.64 5.78 7.02
N ASP A 63 23.00 6.32 5.86
CA ASP A 63 23.52 7.68 5.76
C ASP A 63 22.38 8.70 5.96
N LEU A 64 21.21 8.46 5.34
CA LEU A 64 20.01 9.27 5.55
C LEU A 64 19.49 9.14 6.97
N ALA A 65 19.53 7.93 7.54
CA ALA A 65 19.15 7.72 8.93
C ALA A 65 20.05 8.52 9.88
N ALA A 66 21.37 8.53 9.64
CA ALA A 66 22.31 9.32 10.42
C ALA A 66 22.08 10.83 10.26
N GLU A 67 21.86 11.33 9.04
CA GLU A 67 21.52 12.75 8.78
C GLU A 67 20.23 13.15 9.50
N LEU A 68 19.22 12.29 9.49
CA LEU A 68 17.97 12.55 10.19
C LEU A 68 18.17 12.56 11.71
N ALA A 69 18.94 11.61 12.25
CA ALA A 69 19.23 11.53 13.67
C ALA A 69 20.01 12.74 14.20
N THR A 70 20.91 13.36 13.42
CA THR A 70 21.62 14.58 13.87
C THR A 70 20.73 15.82 13.87
N ARG A 71 19.63 15.80 13.12
CA ARG A 71 18.68 16.92 13.04
C ARG A 71 17.71 16.97 14.22
N PHE A 72 17.43 15.83 14.85
CA PHE A 72 16.49 15.72 15.95
C PHE A 72 17.20 15.43 17.26
N ALA A 73 16.90 16.21 18.31
CA ALA A 73 17.35 15.89 19.65
C ALA A 73 16.74 14.55 20.12
N PRO A 74 17.39 13.80 21.01
CA PRO A 74 16.84 12.56 21.55
C PRO A 74 15.43 12.71 22.15
N GLU A 75 15.11 13.88 22.72
CA GLU A 75 13.80 14.17 23.31
C GLU A 75 12.73 14.58 22.29
N ALA A 76 13.07 14.68 21.00
CA ALA A 76 12.15 15.14 19.96
C ALA A 76 11.02 14.14 19.64
N GLY A 77 11.03 12.94 20.24
CA GLY A 77 9.99 11.92 20.04
C GLY A 77 10.14 11.10 18.75
N LEU A 78 11.26 11.24 18.03
CA LEU A 78 11.56 10.44 16.84
C LEU A 78 12.29 9.15 17.23
N ARG A 79 11.64 8.00 17.04
CA ARG A 79 12.27 6.67 17.10
C ARG A 79 12.68 6.23 15.70
N LEU A 80 13.97 6.27 15.41
CA LEU A 80 14.50 5.86 14.10
C LEU A 80 14.98 4.41 14.11
N LEU A 81 14.45 3.60 13.19
CA LEU A 81 14.78 2.19 13.02
C LEU A 81 15.48 1.97 11.67
N ILE A 82 16.71 1.47 11.72
CA ILE A 82 17.47 1.14 10.51
C ILE A 82 17.13 -0.29 10.08
N ALA A 83 16.18 -0.45 9.16
CA ALA A 83 15.69 -1.75 8.73
C ALA A 83 15.12 -1.75 7.32
N ASP A 84 15.04 -2.94 6.71
CA ASP A 84 14.31 -3.15 5.46
C ASP A 84 12.81 -3.31 5.75
N ALA A 85 12.01 -2.33 5.32
CA ALA A 85 10.56 -2.34 5.50
C ALA A 85 9.87 -3.55 4.86
N LEU A 86 10.46 -4.17 3.82
CA LEU A 86 9.91 -5.39 3.20
C LEU A 86 10.01 -6.64 4.10
N ARG A 87 10.85 -6.57 5.14
CA ARG A 87 11.10 -7.67 6.08
C ARG A 87 10.78 -7.31 7.52
N PHE A 88 10.41 -6.05 7.76
CA PHE A 88 10.14 -5.54 9.08
C PHE A 88 8.82 -6.11 9.62
N ASP A 89 8.83 -6.58 10.86
CA ASP A 89 7.63 -7.01 11.55
C ASP A 89 6.94 -5.79 12.16
N PHE A 90 5.91 -5.28 11.49
CA PHE A 90 5.12 -4.14 11.98
C PHE A 90 4.31 -4.51 13.21
N SER A 91 3.92 -5.78 13.38
CA SER A 91 3.22 -6.22 14.59
C SER A 91 4.05 -6.04 15.86
N SER A 92 5.38 -6.05 15.75
CA SER A 92 6.29 -5.74 16.86
C SER A 92 6.19 -4.30 17.39
N LEU A 93 5.59 -3.37 16.62
CA LEU A 93 5.35 -1.99 17.04
C LEU A 93 3.96 -1.78 17.64
N ALA A 94 3.07 -2.76 17.52
CA ALA A 94 1.73 -2.66 18.06
C ALA A 94 1.74 -2.80 19.59
N VAL A 95 0.88 -2.06 20.27
CA VAL A 95 0.61 -2.23 21.70
C VAL A 95 -0.81 -2.78 21.88
N PRO A 96 -1.12 -3.44 23.01
CA PRO A 96 -2.48 -3.94 23.25
C PRO A 96 -3.55 -2.85 23.07
N GLY A 97 -4.52 -3.10 22.17
CA GLY A 97 -5.58 -2.14 21.82
C GLY A 97 -5.13 -0.97 20.93
N GLY A 98 -3.85 -0.88 20.57
CA GLY A 98 -3.30 0.13 19.69
C GLY A 98 -3.22 -0.35 18.24
N HIS A 99 -3.51 0.54 17.31
CA HIS A 99 -3.36 0.29 15.88
C HIS A 99 -2.39 1.28 15.25
N LEU A 100 -1.54 0.78 14.36
CA LEU A 100 -0.57 1.57 13.64
C LEU A 100 -1.25 2.42 12.55
N ARG A 101 -0.73 3.62 12.37
CA ARG A 101 -1.01 4.49 11.21
C ARG A 101 0.28 4.60 10.42
N VAL A 102 0.33 3.92 9.28
CA VAL A 102 1.54 3.79 8.48
C VAL A 102 1.49 4.81 7.34
N PHE A 103 2.57 5.55 7.09
CA PHE A 103 2.61 6.48 5.97
C PHE A 103 4.01 6.55 5.36
N GLY A 104 4.12 7.15 4.19
CA GLY A 104 5.43 7.36 3.56
C GLY A 104 5.40 7.66 2.08
N ASN A 105 6.56 8.07 1.57
CA ASN A 105 6.80 8.24 0.14
C ASN A 105 7.58 7.03 -0.38
N LEU A 106 6.86 6.01 -0.84
CA LEU A 106 7.45 4.70 -1.08
C LEU A 106 8.25 4.67 -2.39
N PRO A 107 9.47 4.07 -2.40
CA PRO A 107 10.19 3.83 -3.64
C PRO A 107 9.37 2.93 -4.58
N TYR A 108 9.30 3.31 -5.85
CA TYR A 108 8.38 2.68 -6.80
C TYR A 108 8.67 1.20 -7.03
N ASN A 109 9.94 0.80 -7.00
CA ASN A 109 10.39 -0.58 -7.21
C ASN A 109 9.98 -1.55 -6.09
N ILE A 110 9.68 -1.05 -4.88
CA ILE A 110 9.27 -1.89 -3.74
C ILE A 110 7.81 -1.70 -3.33
N SER A 111 7.10 -0.75 -3.95
CA SER A 111 5.73 -0.37 -3.56
C SER A 111 4.77 -1.55 -3.47
N THR A 112 4.62 -2.34 -4.54
CA THR A 112 3.70 -3.49 -4.57
C THR A 112 4.04 -4.58 -3.54
N PRO A 113 5.28 -5.11 -3.46
CA PRO A 113 5.60 -6.11 -2.45
C PRO A 113 5.47 -5.58 -1.01
N LEU A 114 5.79 -4.29 -0.77
CA LEU A 114 5.61 -3.68 0.54
C LEU A 114 4.13 -3.55 0.92
N LEU A 115 3.27 -3.18 -0.02
CA LEU A 115 1.83 -3.15 0.21
C LEU A 115 1.29 -4.52 0.61
N PHE A 116 1.71 -5.60 -0.09
CA PHE A 116 1.31 -6.96 0.29
C PHE A 116 1.82 -7.37 1.67
N HIS A 117 3.04 -6.96 2.03
CA HIS A 117 3.62 -7.20 3.35
C HIS A 117 2.92 -6.45 4.49
N LEU A 118 2.41 -5.25 4.23
CA LEU A 118 1.58 -4.51 5.19
C LEU A 118 0.18 -5.11 5.29
N VAL A 119 -0.41 -5.49 4.16
CA VAL A 119 -1.75 -6.11 4.11
C VAL A 119 -1.79 -7.48 4.80
N SER A 120 -0.68 -8.23 4.83
CA SER A 120 -0.61 -9.48 5.62
C SER A 120 -0.58 -9.21 7.13
N GLN A 121 -0.19 -8.01 7.55
CA GLN A 121 -0.16 -7.55 8.95
C GLN A 121 -1.30 -6.57 9.27
N ARG A 122 -2.36 -6.60 8.47
CA ARG A 122 -3.48 -5.65 8.54
C ARG A 122 -4.20 -5.62 9.90
N SER A 123 -4.13 -6.69 10.70
CA SER A 123 -4.79 -6.77 12.01
C SER A 123 -4.28 -5.72 13.01
N VAL A 124 -3.05 -5.24 12.85
CA VAL A 124 -2.46 -4.21 13.71
C VAL A 124 -2.44 -2.82 13.07
N ILE A 125 -3.00 -2.65 11.87
CA ILE A 125 -2.92 -1.40 11.10
C ILE A 125 -4.32 -0.80 10.96
N ALA A 126 -4.50 0.44 11.42
CA ALA A 126 -5.76 1.18 11.25
C ALA A 126 -5.87 1.86 9.88
N CYS A 127 -4.75 2.40 9.39
CA CYS A 127 -4.73 3.13 8.13
C CYS A 127 -3.31 3.17 7.55
N MET A 128 -3.24 3.16 6.21
CA MET A 128 -2.02 3.36 5.45
C MET A 128 -2.18 4.54 4.49
N LEU A 129 -1.26 5.51 4.50
CA LEU A 129 -1.28 6.69 3.63
C LEU A 129 0.02 6.80 2.84
N PHE A 130 -0.01 6.45 1.55
CA PHE A 130 1.20 6.36 0.74
C PHE A 130 1.19 7.24 -0.50
N MET A 131 2.35 7.81 -0.79
CA MET A 131 2.65 8.36 -2.11
C MET A 131 3.20 7.25 -2.99
N LEU A 132 2.54 6.98 -4.11
CA LEU A 132 2.93 5.96 -5.09
C LEU A 132 2.88 6.53 -6.52
N GLN A 133 3.36 5.78 -7.50
CA GLN A 133 3.11 6.12 -8.91
C GLN A 133 1.60 6.16 -9.17
N ARG A 134 1.14 7.13 -9.95
CA ARG A 134 -0.28 7.31 -10.27
C ARG A 134 -0.91 6.02 -10.82
N GLU A 135 -0.26 5.36 -11.78
CA GLU A 135 -0.74 4.11 -12.38
C GLU A 135 -0.94 2.99 -11.34
N VAL A 136 -0.05 2.88 -10.35
CA VAL A 136 -0.19 1.86 -9.29
C VAL A 136 -1.43 2.15 -8.45
N VAL A 137 -1.67 3.41 -8.07
CA VAL A 137 -2.87 3.81 -7.33
C VAL A 137 -4.14 3.59 -8.15
N ASP A 138 -4.12 4.00 -9.42
CA ASP A 138 -5.27 3.83 -10.32
C ASP A 138 -5.62 2.34 -10.47
N ARG A 139 -4.61 1.46 -10.61
CA ARG A 139 -4.81 -0.01 -10.60
C ARG A 139 -5.36 -0.53 -9.28
N MET A 140 -4.93 -0.02 -8.13
CA MET A 140 -5.48 -0.44 -6.83
C MET A 140 -6.93 -0.03 -6.64
N ALA A 141 -7.31 1.14 -7.16
CA ALA A 141 -8.65 1.71 -7.02
C ALA A 141 -9.62 1.35 -8.15
N ALA A 142 -9.12 0.71 -9.23
CA ALA A 142 -9.92 0.30 -10.38
C ALA A 142 -11.13 -0.57 -9.99
N ALA A 143 -12.27 -0.37 -10.65
CA ALA A 143 -13.47 -1.16 -10.48
C ALA A 143 -13.53 -2.33 -11.48
N PRO A 144 -14.33 -3.38 -11.23
CA PRO A 144 -14.55 -4.45 -12.20
C PRO A 144 -15.02 -3.89 -13.56
N GLY A 145 -14.36 -4.32 -14.63
CA GLY A 145 -14.58 -3.84 -15.99
C GLY A 145 -13.66 -2.72 -16.44
N ASP A 146 -12.93 -2.06 -15.53
CA ASP A 146 -11.98 -1.02 -15.88
C ASP A 146 -10.70 -1.58 -16.54
N GLY A 147 -10.07 -0.76 -17.40
CA GLY A 147 -8.81 -1.11 -18.06
C GLY A 147 -7.67 -1.40 -17.09
N ASP A 148 -7.65 -0.74 -15.94
CA ASP A 148 -6.61 -0.92 -14.92
C ASP A 148 -6.92 -2.06 -13.92
N TYR A 149 -8.13 -2.64 -13.98
CA TYR A 149 -8.55 -3.69 -13.07
C TYR A 149 -7.74 -4.98 -13.24
N GLY A 150 -7.25 -5.53 -12.14
CA GLY A 150 -6.36 -6.67 -12.16
C GLY A 150 -6.19 -7.36 -10.82
N ARG A 151 -5.21 -8.27 -10.75
CA ARG A 151 -4.82 -8.95 -9.51
C ARG A 151 -4.56 -7.98 -8.37
N LEU A 152 -3.87 -6.86 -8.63
CA LEU A 152 -3.57 -5.88 -7.58
C LEU A 152 -4.86 -5.28 -7.01
N SER A 153 -5.80 -4.90 -7.87
CA SER A 153 -7.12 -4.38 -7.49
C SER A 153 -7.84 -5.37 -6.58
N VAL A 154 -8.01 -6.61 -7.04
CA VAL A 154 -8.75 -7.65 -6.30
C VAL A 154 -8.14 -7.91 -4.94
N MET A 155 -6.82 -8.13 -4.88
CA MET A 155 -6.17 -8.52 -3.62
C MET A 155 -6.13 -7.38 -2.59
N VAL A 156 -5.93 -6.12 -3.04
CA VAL A 156 -5.93 -4.97 -2.12
C VAL A 156 -7.36 -4.65 -1.68
N GLN A 157 -8.33 -4.65 -2.59
CA GLN A 157 -9.74 -4.36 -2.29
C GLN A 157 -10.41 -5.45 -1.46
N TYR A 158 -9.92 -6.69 -1.50
CA TYR A 158 -10.32 -7.74 -0.58
C TYR A 158 -10.00 -7.36 0.87
N ALA A 159 -8.78 -6.87 1.10
CA ALA A 159 -8.30 -6.61 2.46
C ALA A 159 -8.59 -5.19 2.98
N CYS A 160 -8.69 -4.20 2.09
CA CYS A 160 -8.77 -2.79 2.44
C CYS A 160 -9.80 -2.04 1.59
N ARG A 161 -10.42 -1.01 2.18
CA ARG A 161 -11.02 0.09 1.41
C ARG A 161 -9.90 0.91 0.79
N VAL A 162 -9.94 1.12 -0.53
CA VAL A 162 -8.95 1.89 -1.27
C VAL A 162 -9.54 3.25 -1.65
N GLU A 163 -8.87 4.32 -1.26
CA GLU A 163 -9.29 5.68 -1.56
C GLU A 163 -8.16 6.44 -2.27
N ALA A 164 -8.33 6.65 -3.57
CA ALA A 164 -7.38 7.42 -4.37
C ALA A 164 -7.63 8.91 -4.14
N LEU A 165 -6.69 9.57 -3.45
CA LEU A 165 -6.77 10.98 -3.12
C LEU A 165 -6.27 11.81 -4.32
N PHE A 166 -5.41 12.80 -4.09
CA PHE A 166 -4.98 13.74 -5.12
C PHE A 166 -3.69 13.32 -5.84
N VAL A 167 -3.57 13.76 -7.10
CA VAL A 167 -2.37 13.60 -7.93
C VAL A 167 -1.30 14.61 -7.51
N VAL A 168 -0.05 14.19 -7.53
CA VAL A 168 1.14 14.99 -7.23
C VAL A 168 2.04 15.06 -8.46
N PRO A 169 2.34 16.26 -8.98
CA PRO A 169 3.18 16.42 -10.16
C PRO A 169 4.66 16.13 -9.85
N PRO A 170 5.46 15.73 -10.87
CA PRO A 170 6.89 15.48 -10.71
C PRO A 170 7.69 16.62 -10.08
N GLY A 171 7.30 17.88 -10.35
CA GLY A 171 7.96 19.06 -9.80
C GLY A 171 7.84 19.24 -8.29
N ALA A 172 7.11 18.36 -7.60
CA ALA A 172 7.08 18.32 -6.14
C ALA A 172 8.28 17.58 -5.52
N PHE A 173 9.11 16.91 -6.33
CA PHE A 173 10.21 16.08 -5.89
C PHE A 173 11.56 16.52 -6.49
N SER A 174 12.63 16.21 -5.76
CA SER A 174 14.01 16.42 -6.19
C SER A 174 14.85 15.16 -5.89
N PRO A 175 15.43 14.50 -6.91
CA PRO A 175 15.17 14.72 -8.33
C PRO A 175 13.69 14.45 -8.69
N ALA A 176 13.22 15.04 -9.79
CA ALA A 176 11.86 14.85 -10.27
C ALA A 176 11.69 13.44 -10.89
N PRO A 177 10.65 12.67 -10.51
CA PRO A 177 10.34 11.42 -11.17
C PRO A 177 9.87 11.65 -12.61
N LYS A 178 9.93 10.62 -13.45
CA LYS A 178 9.45 10.70 -14.85
C LYS A 178 7.93 10.63 -14.99
N VAL A 179 7.23 10.28 -13.92
CA VAL A 179 5.79 10.01 -13.90
C VAL A 179 5.13 10.76 -12.76
N HIS A 180 3.82 10.96 -12.89
CA HIS A 180 3.02 11.53 -11.81
C HIS A 180 2.93 10.55 -10.64
N SER A 181 2.90 11.11 -9.43
CA SER A 181 2.57 10.37 -8.22
C SER A 181 1.10 10.60 -7.84
N ARG A 182 0.56 9.77 -6.96
CA ARG A 182 -0.76 9.96 -6.38
C ARG A 182 -0.74 9.49 -4.93
N LEU A 183 -1.42 10.24 -4.08
CA LEU A 183 -1.64 9.85 -2.69
C LEU A 183 -2.80 8.85 -2.63
N VAL A 184 -2.63 7.76 -1.89
CA VAL A 184 -3.67 6.75 -1.66
C VAL A 184 -3.81 6.50 -0.17
N GLU A 185 -5.05 6.38 0.28
CA GLU A 185 -5.38 5.88 1.61
C GLU A 185 -5.90 4.44 1.49
N LEU A 186 -5.37 3.55 2.34
CA LEU A 186 -5.86 2.19 2.48
C LEU A 186 -6.30 1.98 3.92
N ARG A 187 -7.56 1.60 4.10
CA ARG A 187 -8.13 1.27 5.40
C ARG A 187 -8.45 -0.22 5.44
N PRO A 188 -7.68 -1.05 6.16
CA PRO A 188 -8.06 -2.43 6.42
C PRO A 188 -9.50 -2.53 6.93
N TYR A 189 -10.22 -3.55 6.48
CA TYR A 189 -11.55 -3.80 7.02
C TYR A 189 -11.44 -4.45 8.41
N ASN A 190 -12.19 -3.91 9.38
CA ASN A 190 -12.35 -4.55 10.69
C ASN A 190 -12.99 -5.95 10.56
N ALA A 191 -13.98 -6.07 9.67
CA ALA A 191 -14.57 -7.32 9.23
C ALA A 191 -14.61 -7.32 7.70
N LEU A 192 -14.04 -8.38 7.09
CA LEU A 192 -13.99 -8.49 5.63
C LEU A 192 -15.42 -8.50 5.05
N PRO A 193 -15.72 -7.68 4.02
CA PRO A 193 -17.04 -7.67 3.39
C PRO A 193 -17.41 -9.02 2.78
N TYR A 194 -16.41 -9.72 2.23
CA TYR A 194 -16.53 -11.03 1.60
C TYR A 194 -15.39 -11.91 2.12
N PRO A 195 -15.52 -12.56 3.28
CA PRO A 195 -14.46 -13.41 3.82
C PRO A 195 -14.35 -14.70 2.99
N ALA A 196 -13.16 -14.99 2.46
CA ALA A 196 -12.91 -16.27 1.81
C ALA A 196 -12.68 -17.38 2.85
N GLY A 197 -13.20 -18.59 2.60
CA GLY A 197 -12.96 -19.75 3.46
C GLY A 197 -11.49 -20.16 3.50
N ASP A 198 -10.79 -20.04 2.37
CA ASP A 198 -9.33 -20.22 2.27
C ASP A 198 -8.69 -19.07 1.46
N GLU A 199 -8.05 -18.13 2.16
CA GLU A 199 -7.36 -16.99 1.54
C GLU A 199 -6.23 -17.40 0.58
N LYS A 200 -5.60 -18.56 0.79
CA LYS A 200 -4.53 -19.06 -0.10
C LYS A 200 -5.12 -19.53 -1.42
N ARG A 201 -6.21 -20.30 -1.37
CA ARG A 201 -6.95 -20.74 -2.56
C ARG A 201 -7.51 -19.55 -3.34
N PHE A 202 -8.09 -18.58 -2.64
CA PHE A 202 -8.53 -17.32 -3.24
C PHE A 202 -7.38 -16.59 -3.97
N ALA A 203 -6.24 -16.39 -3.29
CA ALA A 203 -5.09 -15.70 -3.88
C ALA A 203 -4.53 -16.45 -5.10
N GLU A 204 -4.49 -17.78 -5.07
CA GLU A 204 -4.08 -18.60 -6.20
C GLU A 204 -5.04 -18.47 -7.38
N LEU A 205 -6.35 -18.55 -7.13
CA LEU A 205 -7.37 -18.41 -8.15
C LEU A 205 -7.26 -17.05 -8.85
N VAL A 206 -7.18 -15.95 -8.09
CA VAL A 206 -7.00 -14.60 -8.64
C VAL A 206 -5.70 -14.51 -9.45
N ARG A 207 -4.59 -15.06 -8.94
CA ARG A 207 -3.31 -15.10 -9.66
C ARG A 207 -3.42 -15.82 -11.00
N ARG A 208 -4.09 -16.98 -11.04
CA ARG A 208 -4.26 -17.78 -12.26
C ARG A 208 -5.19 -17.07 -13.24
N ALA A 209 -6.31 -16.53 -12.77
CA ALA A 209 -7.26 -15.76 -13.56
C ALA A 209 -6.58 -14.62 -14.35
N PHE A 210 -5.74 -13.82 -13.68
CA PHE A 210 -5.06 -12.68 -14.30
C PHE A 210 -3.73 -13.01 -15.00
N SER A 211 -3.25 -14.26 -14.94
CA SER A 211 -2.03 -14.67 -15.68
C SER A 211 -2.23 -14.64 -17.20
N GLN A 212 -3.48 -14.82 -17.65
CA GLN A 212 -3.88 -14.75 -19.05
C GLN A 212 -5.09 -13.80 -19.20
N ARG A 213 -4.93 -12.53 -18.81
CA ARG A 213 -6.01 -11.53 -18.72
C ARG A 213 -6.96 -11.45 -19.94
N ARG A 214 -6.46 -11.72 -21.14
CA ARG A 214 -7.24 -11.67 -22.41
C ARG A 214 -8.09 -12.92 -22.67
N LYS A 215 -7.91 -14.00 -21.90
CA LYS A 215 -8.65 -15.26 -22.02
C LYS A 215 -9.88 -15.27 -21.11
N THR A 216 -10.85 -16.08 -21.47
CA THR A 216 -12.05 -16.34 -20.65
C THR A 216 -11.66 -17.09 -19.37
N LEU A 217 -12.50 -17.00 -18.33
CA LEU A 217 -12.29 -17.70 -17.05
C LEU A 217 -12.13 -19.21 -17.25
N ARG A 218 -12.96 -19.81 -18.12
CA ARG A 218 -12.84 -21.24 -18.49
C ARG A 218 -11.41 -21.62 -18.88
N ASN A 219 -10.77 -20.77 -19.67
CA ASN A 219 -9.43 -21.02 -20.19
C ASN A 219 -8.35 -20.65 -19.16
N SER A 220 -8.49 -19.52 -18.47
CA SER A 220 -7.51 -19.06 -17.48
C SER A 220 -7.47 -19.91 -16.22
N LEU A 221 -8.60 -20.53 -15.86
CA LEU A 221 -8.77 -21.37 -14.66
C LEU A 221 -8.90 -22.85 -14.98
N ALA A 222 -8.59 -23.26 -16.22
CA ALA A 222 -8.58 -24.66 -16.62
C ALA A 222 -7.70 -25.51 -15.68
N GLY A 223 -8.26 -26.61 -15.19
CA GLY A 223 -7.61 -27.52 -14.23
C GLY A 223 -7.59 -27.03 -12.78
N LEU A 224 -8.03 -25.81 -12.49
CA LEU A 224 -8.20 -25.29 -11.13
C LEU A 224 -9.67 -25.20 -10.71
N VAL A 225 -10.55 -24.88 -11.66
CA VAL A 225 -11.99 -24.72 -11.41
C VAL A 225 -12.78 -25.57 -12.43
N ALA A 226 -13.64 -26.44 -11.93
CA ALA A 226 -14.53 -27.28 -12.73
C ALA A 226 -15.81 -26.52 -13.14
N GLU A 227 -16.47 -26.95 -14.22
CA GLU A 227 -17.71 -26.33 -14.71
C GLU A 227 -18.82 -26.31 -13.64
N ALA A 228 -18.90 -27.35 -12.81
CA ALA A 228 -19.84 -27.42 -11.69
C ALA A 228 -19.61 -26.32 -10.65
N GLN A 229 -18.37 -25.88 -10.44
CA GLN A 229 -18.04 -24.81 -9.48
C GLN A 229 -18.42 -23.43 -10.02
N PHE A 230 -18.26 -23.20 -11.34
CA PHE A 230 -18.78 -22.00 -11.99
C PHE A 230 -20.30 -21.90 -11.85
N ALA A 231 -21.02 -23.02 -12.05
CA ALA A 231 -22.46 -23.07 -11.86
C ALA A 231 -22.86 -22.84 -10.39
N ALA A 232 -22.17 -23.46 -9.43
CA ALA A 232 -22.42 -23.28 -8.00
C ALA A 232 -22.17 -21.83 -7.54
N ALA A 233 -21.14 -21.18 -8.08
CA ALA A 233 -20.85 -19.77 -7.82
C ALA A 233 -21.73 -18.80 -8.63
N ALA A 234 -22.61 -19.29 -9.51
CA ALA A 234 -23.41 -18.50 -10.45
C ALA A 234 -22.56 -17.51 -11.27
N ILE A 235 -21.47 -17.99 -11.86
CA ILE A 235 -20.53 -17.22 -12.68
C ILE A 235 -20.49 -17.80 -14.09
N ASP A 236 -20.63 -16.94 -15.10
CA ASP A 236 -20.44 -17.33 -16.50
C ASP A 236 -18.94 -17.54 -16.80
N PRO A 237 -18.50 -18.78 -17.12
CA PRO A 237 -17.10 -19.08 -17.40
C PRO A 237 -16.61 -18.48 -18.73
N GLY A 238 -17.51 -17.96 -19.57
CA GLY A 238 -17.22 -17.19 -20.78
C GLY A 238 -16.74 -15.76 -20.51
N LEU A 239 -16.94 -15.24 -19.29
CA LEU A 239 -16.45 -13.92 -18.90
C LEU A 239 -14.92 -13.87 -18.86
N ARG A 240 -14.37 -12.65 -18.97
CA ARG A 240 -12.95 -12.38 -18.68
C ARG A 240 -12.77 -12.06 -17.20
N PRO A 241 -11.58 -12.35 -16.63
CA PRO A 241 -11.31 -12.14 -15.20
C PRO A 241 -11.53 -10.69 -14.75
N GLU A 242 -11.30 -9.72 -15.64
CA GLU A 242 -11.49 -8.30 -15.32
C GLU A 242 -12.95 -7.90 -15.09
N ARG A 243 -13.92 -8.75 -15.44
CA ARG A 243 -15.35 -8.51 -15.23
C ARG A 243 -15.86 -9.00 -13.86
N LEU A 244 -15.08 -9.79 -13.14
CA LEU A 244 -15.48 -10.33 -11.84
C LEU A 244 -15.20 -9.34 -10.73
N SER A 245 -16.15 -9.19 -9.82
CA SER A 245 -15.96 -8.46 -8.58
C SER A 245 -15.12 -9.27 -7.57
N VAL A 246 -14.66 -8.62 -6.51
CA VAL A 246 -14.02 -9.31 -5.38
C VAL A 246 -14.96 -10.38 -4.80
N ALA A 247 -16.24 -10.07 -4.65
CA ALA A 247 -17.24 -11.02 -4.15
C ALA A 247 -17.38 -12.24 -5.07
N ASP A 248 -17.33 -12.05 -6.39
CA ASP A 248 -17.38 -13.17 -7.35
C ASP A 248 -16.16 -14.07 -7.24
N PHE A 249 -14.97 -13.49 -7.09
CA PHE A 249 -13.75 -14.27 -6.87
C PHE A 249 -13.80 -15.06 -5.56
N VAL A 250 -14.36 -14.48 -4.49
CA VAL A 250 -14.55 -15.18 -3.20
C VAL A 250 -15.56 -16.33 -3.37
N ARG A 251 -16.73 -16.08 -3.95
CA ARG A 251 -17.74 -17.12 -4.22
C ARG A 251 -17.18 -18.27 -5.05
N LEU A 252 -16.36 -17.97 -6.06
CA LEU A 252 -15.74 -18.99 -6.90
C LEU A 252 -14.64 -19.77 -6.17
N ALA A 253 -13.91 -19.13 -5.25
CA ALA A 253 -12.90 -19.79 -4.44
C ALA A 253 -13.52 -20.76 -3.42
N ASP A 254 -14.71 -20.43 -2.91
CA ASP A 254 -15.41 -21.22 -1.89
C ASP A 254 -16.35 -22.30 -2.49
N ALA A 255 -16.56 -22.28 -3.81
CA ALA A 255 -17.35 -23.27 -4.54
C ALA A 255 -16.62 -24.61 -4.80
#